data_AF-A0A938VLL3-F1
#
_entry.id   AF-A0A938VLL3-F1
#
_cell.length_a   1.000
_cell.length_b   1.000
_cell.length_c   1.000
_cell.angle_alpha   90.00
_cell.angle_beta   90.00
_cell.angle_gamma   90.00
#
_symmetry.space_group_name_H-M   'P 1'
#
loop_
_entity.id
_entity.type
_entity.pdbx_description
1 polymer ?
#
loop_
_entity_poly.entity_id
_entity_poly.type
_entity_poly.pdbx_seq_one_letter_code
_entity_poly.pdbx_strand_id
1 'polypeptide(L)'
;MTPRWSGYDVVARMIHPATGVFDSPAAVLAWAFRRGPTGNLLFQVLLWGEMKKSGKTYIAALLVLWWAFTNPDTEIINAANDLEQSVGRVFRTVVALIKRNPALAASAKILATEVRLSNGTVISAIASVAAVVRPVTFEMR
;
A
#
# COMPACT_ATOMS: atom_id res chain seq x y z
N MET A 1 -1.26 34.73 -27.97
CA MET A 1 -0.17 34.24 -27.10
C MET A 1 -0.54 32.85 -26.62
N THR A 2 -0.02 31.81 -27.28
CA THR A 2 -0.18 30.41 -26.87
C THR A 2 0.88 30.06 -25.83
N PRO A 3 0.54 29.44 -24.68
CA PRO A 3 1.54 29.05 -23.70
C PRO A 3 2.42 27.94 -24.27
N ARG A 4 3.73 28.20 -24.24
CA ARG A 4 4.79 27.26 -24.58
C ARG A 4 5.02 26.36 -23.38
N TRP A 5 4.66 25.08 -23.47
CA TRP A 5 4.86 24.10 -22.40
C TRP A 5 6.35 23.75 -22.30
N SER A 6 7.00 24.23 -21.23
CA SER A 6 8.34 23.83 -20.81
C SER A 6 8.27 22.47 -20.09
N GLY A 7 9.13 21.53 -20.47
CA GLY A 7 9.05 20.11 -20.13
C GLY A 7 9.38 19.70 -18.69
N TYR A 8 8.99 20.48 -17.67
CA TYR A 8 9.23 20.12 -16.26
C TYR A 8 8.04 20.33 -15.29
N ASP A 9 6.85 20.72 -15.76
CA ASP A 9 5.66 20.95 -14.91
C ASP A 9 4.54 19.92 -15.11
N VAL A 10 4.81 18.64 -14.86
CA VAL A 10 3.73 17.66 -14.70
C VAL A 10 3.53 17.41 -13.20
N VAL A 11 2.88 18.36 -12.53
CA VAL A 11 2.41 18.15 -11.15
C VAL A 11 1.49 16.94 -11.16
N ALA A 12 1.85 15.95 -10.37
CA ALA A 12 1.09 14.76 -10.13
C ALA A 12 -0.25 15.07 -9.46
N ARG A 13 -1.38 14.66 -10.04
CA ARG A 13 -2.71 14.99 -9.48
C ARG A 13 -3.56 13.74 -9.30
N MET A 14 -4.05 13.53 -8.08
CA MET A 14 -5.25 12.73 -7.83
C MET A 14 -6.45 13.66 -7.99
N ILE A 15 -7.36 13.37 -8.93
CA ILE A 15 -8.56 14.18 -9.19
C ILE A 15 -9.73 13.52 -8.47
N HIS A 16 -10.22 14.12 -7.40
CA HIS A 16 -11.52 13.76 -6.81
C HIS A 16 -12.57 14.79 -7.28
N PRO A 17 -13.73 14.35 -7.82
CA PRO A 17 -14.69 15.25 -8.46
C PRO A 17 -15.29 16.31 -7.53
N ALA A 18 -15.22 16.11 -6.20
CA ALA A 18 -15.77 17.06 -5.23
C ALA A 18 -14.73 17.83 -4.39
N THR A 19 -13.44 17.50 -4.45
CA THR A 19 -12.40 18.14 -3.60
C THR A 19 -11.19 18.66 -4.34
N GLY A 20 -11.15 18.48 -5.67
CA GLY A 20 -10.02 18.94 -6.46
C GLY A 20 -8.78 18.08 -6.27
N VAL A 21 -7.63 18.72 -6.46
CA VAL A 21 -6.31 18.10 -6.54
C VAL A 21 -5.68 18.10 -5.15
N PHE A 22 -5.18 16.94 -4.71
CA PHE A 22 -4.37 16.88 -3.50
C PHE A 22 -2.90 17.18 -3.83
N ASP A 23 -2.31 18.15 -3.12
CA ASP A 23 -0.92 18.59 -3.34
C ASP A 23 0.12 17.79 -2.53
N SER A 24 -0.32 16.86 -1.69
CA SER A 24 0.59 16.00 -0.91
C SER A 24 0.04 14.60 -0.65
N PRO A 25 0.92 13.60 -0.51
CA PRO A 25 0.54 12.26 -0.08
C PRO A 25 -0.17 12.22 1.28
N ALA A 26 0.18 13.12 2.20
CA ALA A 26 -0.48 13.20 3.52
C ALA A 26 -1.96 13.57 3.39
N ALA A 27 -2.30 14.48 2.48
CA ALA A 27 -3.69 14.86 2.23
C ALA A 27 -4.49 13.71 1.59
N VAL A 28 -3.87 12.95 0.68
CA VAL A 28 -4.48 11.74 0.10
C VAL A 28 -4.79 10.70 1.19
N LEU A 29 -3.84 10.43 2.09
CA LEU A 29 -4.03 9.47 3.17
C LEU A 29 -5.09 9.97 4.18
N ALA A 30 -5.06 11.24 4.56
CA ALA A 30 -6.07 11.81 5.46
C ALA A 30 -7.49 11.68 4.89
N TRP A 31 -7.64 11.83 3.57
CA TRP A 31 -8.90 11.61 2.89
C TRP A 31 -9.29 10.13 2.83
N ALA A 32 -8.34 9.26 2.46
CA ALA A 32 -8.54 7.82 2.31
C ALA A 32 -8.97 7.13 3.62
N PHE A 33 -8.43 7.58 4.77
CA PHE A 33 -8.68 6.96 6.07
C PHE A 33 -9.84 7.55 6.87
N ARG A 34 -10.71 8.33 6.22
CA ARG A 34 -11.95 8.78 6.86
C ARG A 34 -12.81 7.57 7.23
N ARG A 35 -13.35 7.60 8.44
CA ARG A 35 -14.26 6.58 8.96
C ARG A 35 -15.69 7.11 9.01
N GLY A 36 -16.65 6.22 8.76
CA GLY A 36 -18.06 6.51 8.90
C GLY A 36 -18.52 6.46 10.37
N PRO A 37 -19.78 6.77 10.65
CA PRO A 37 -20.34 6.77 12.00
C PRO A 37 -20.21 5.41 12.73
N THR A 38 -20.12 4.33 11.97
CA THR A 38 -19.96 2.95 12.47
C THR A 38 -18.49 2.55 12.70
N GLY A 39 -17.53 3.46 12.50
CA GLY A 39 -16.09 3.18 12.65
C GLY A 39 -15.44 2.51 11.45
N ASN A 40 -16.20 2.10 10.43
CA ASN A 40 -15.66 1.51 9.19
C ASN A 40 -15.02 2.57 8.29
N LEU A 41 -14.05 2.18 7.45
CA LEU A 41 -13.53 3.07 6.40
C LEU A 41 -14.65 3.47 5.45
N LEU A 42 -14.70 4.76 5.08
CA LEU A 42 -15.68 5.26 4.12
C LEU A 42 -15.44 4.71 2.70
N PHE A 43 -14.19 4.35 2.40
CA PHE A 43 -13.79 3.83 1.10
C PHE A 43 -13.29 2.39 1.25
N GLN A 44 -13.83 1.49 0.43
CA GLN A 44 -13.33 0.12 0.30
C GLN A 44 -12.25 0.02 -0.79
N VAL A 45 -12.35 0.85 -1.83
CA VAL A 45 -11.42 0.90 -2.95
C VAL A 45 -10.89 2.31 -3.09
N LEU A 46 -9.57 2.44 -3.10
CA LEU A 46 -8.87 3.69 -3.35
C LEU A 46 -7.96 3.52 -4.56
N LEU A 47 -8.16 4.35 -5.58
CA LEU A 47 -7.25 4.45 -6.72
C LEU A 47 -6.38 5.70 -6.58
N TRP A 48 -5.07 5.53 -6.51
CA TRP A 48 -4.13 6.64 -6.34
C TRP A 48 -3.11 6.73 -7.49
N GLY A 49 -3.27 7.79 -8.29
CA GLY A 49 -2.33 8.21 -9.34
C GLY A 49 -1.51 9.44 -8.94
N GLU A 50 -0.24 9.48 -9.34
CA GLU A 50 0.72 10.56 -9.09
C GLU A 50 2.00 10.26 -9.90
N MET A 51 2.75 11.30 -10.26
CA MET A 51 3.92 11.26 -11.12
C MET A 51 5.01 10.34 -10.56
N LYS A 52 5.80 9.76 -11.47
CA LYS A 52 6.96 8.94 -11.12
C LYS A 52 7.95 9.74 -10.25
N LYS A 53 8.63 9.05 -9.32
CA LYS A 53 9.60 9.61 -8.35
C LYS A 53 9.02 10.52 -7.25
N SER A 54 7.72 10.45 -7.01
CA SER A 54 7.01 11.08 -5.88
C SER A 54 7.19 10.40 -4.52
N GLY A 55 7.80 9.22 -4.47
CA GLY A 55 7.97 8.46 -3.23
C GLY A 55 6.81 7.53 -2.86
N LYS A 56 5.81 7.34 -3.74
CA LYS A 56 4.67 6.45 -3.47
C LYS A 56 5.01 5.04 -3.03
N THR A 57 6.09 4.46 -3.55
CA THR A 57 6.55 3.13 -3.12
C THR A 57 6.86 3.09 -1.64
N TYR A 58 7.47 4.15 -1.11
CA TYR A 58 7.81 4.26 0.31
C TYR A 58 6.56 4.40 1.17
N ILE A 59 5.63 5.26 0.75
CA ILE A 59 4.37 5.49 1.46
C ILE A 59 3.49 4.25 1.44
N ALA A 60 3.41 3.55 0.32
CA ALA A 60 2.70 2.27 0.21
C ALA A 60 3.30 1.23 1.18
N ALA A 61 4.63 1.17 1.31
CA ALA A 61 5.27 0.26 2.26
C ALA A 61 4.96 0.61 3.72
N LEU A 62 4.97 1.90 4.08
CA LEU A 62 4.53 2.36 5.40
C LEU A 62 3.07 2.01 5.67
N LEU A 63 2.21 2.17 4.67
CA LEU A 63 0.80 1.84 4.79
C LEU A 63 0.58 0.35 5.03
N VAL A 64 1.27 -0.50 4.25
CA VAL A 64 1.25 -1.96 4.42
C VAL A 64 1.67 -2.34 5.84
N LEU A 65 2.78 -1.77 6.34
CA LEU A 65 3.26 -2.05 7.70
C LEU A 65 2.26 -1.58 8.76
N TRP A 66 1.79 -0.34 8.68
CA TRP A 66 0.83 0.19 9.63
C TRP A 66 -0.42 -0.68 9.68
N TRP A 67 -0.99 -1.05 8.52
CA TRP A 67 -2.15 -1.93 8.48
C TRP A 67 -1.85 -3.29 9.10
N ALA A 68 -0.72 -3.89 8.75
CA ALA A 68 -0.34 -5.22 9.20
C ALA A 68 -0.14 -5.32 10.72
N PHE A 69 0.40 -4.27 11.33
CA PHE A 69 0.65 -4.23 12.77
C PHE A 69 -0.57 -3.79 13.59
N THR A 70 -1.51 -3.05 12.98
CA THR A 70 -2.71 -2.57 13.68
C THR A 70 -3.94 -3.45 13.50
N ASN A 71 -3.97 -4.32 12.49
CA ASN A 71 -5.09 -5.22 12.21
C ASN A 71 -4.57 -6.67 12.21
N PRO A 72 -4.73 -7.42 13.32
CA PRO A 72 -4.31 -8.82 13.40
C PRO A 72 -5.13 -9.70 12.44
N ASP A 73 -4.59 -10.89 12.13
CA ASP A 73 -5.24 -11.89 11.28
C ASP A 73 -5.66 -11.38 9.89
N THR A 74 -4.90 -10.42 9.33
CA THR A 74 -5.16 -9.87 7.99
C THR A 74 -4.26 -10.47 6.92
N GLU A 75 -4.76 -10.54 5.70
CA GLU A 75 -3.97 -10.85 4.51
C GLU A 75 -3.78 -9.59 3.67
N ILE A 76 -2.52 -9.22 3.40
CA ILE A 76 -2.16 -8.07 2.60
C ILE A 76 -1.45 -8.55 1.35
N ILE A 77 -2.06 -8.27 0.20
CA ILE A 77 -1.54 -8.71 -1.10
C ILE A 77 -0.93 -7.52 -1.84
N ASN A 78 0.37 -7.59 -2.07
CA ASN A 78 1.06 -6.71 -2.99
C ASN A 78 1.07 -7.36 -4.38
N ALA A 79 0.19 -6.88 -5.27
CA ALA A 79 0.06 -7.40 -6.62
C ALA A 79 0.71 -6.44 -7.64
N ALA A 80 1.41 -7.01 -8.61
CA ALA A 80 1.90 -6.30 -9.79
C ALA A 80 1.75 -7.20 -11.03
N ASN A 81 1.97 -6.66 -12.23
CA ASN A 81 1.84 -7.44 -13.46
C ASN A 81 2.75 -8.69 -13.48
N ASP A 82 3.97 -8.55 -12.97
CA ASP A 82 4.94 -9.64 -12.82
C ASP A 82 5.47 -9.73 -11.37
N LEU A 83 6.08 -10.87 -11.02
CA LEU A 83 6.56 -11.12 -9.66
C LEU A 83 7.74 -10.23 -9.29
N GLU A 84 8.61 -9.93 -10.26
CA GLU A 84 9.80 -9.09 -10.04
C GLU A 84 9.40 -7.67 -9.65
N GLN A 85 8.36 -7.11 -10.25
CA GLN A 85 7.81 -5.81 -9.91
C GLN A 85 7.12 -5.82 -8.54
N SER A 86 6.41 -6.90 -8.21
CA SER A 86 5.76 -7.04 -6.90
C SER A 86 6.81 -7.09 -5.79
N VAL A 87 7.81 -7.97 -5.92
CA VAL A 87 8.90 -8.14 -4.95
C VAL A 87 9.81 -6.91 -4.92
N GLY A 88 10.22 -6.42 -6.08
CA GLY A 88 11.29 -5.42 -6.25
C GLY A 88 10.92 -3.99 -5.85
N ARG A 89 9.64 -3.69 -5.62
CA ARG A 89 9.16 -2.35 -5.27
C ARG A 89 8.71 -2.23 -3.81
N VAL A 90 7.40 -2.35 -3.58
CA VAL A 90 6.80 -2.12 -2.26
C VAL A 90 7.28 -3.17 -1.28
N PHE A 91 7.27 -4.46 -1.65
CA PHE A 91 7.69 -5.56 -0.78
C PHE A 91 9.16 -5.45 -0.34
N ARG A 92 10.09 -5.15 -1.25
CA ARG A 92 11.49 -4.90 -0.89
C ARG A 92 11.64 -3.76 0.12
N THR A 93 10.83 -2.71 -0.02
CA THR A 93 10.82 -1.57 0.90
C THR A 93 10.26 -1.95 2.27
N VAL A 94 9.19 -2.76 2.33
CA VAL A 94 8.64 -3.35 3.56
C VAL A 94 9.70 -4.16 4.29
N VAL A 95 10.37 -5.09 3.60
CA VAL A 95 11.44 -5.92 4.17
C VAL A 95 12.58 -5.05 4.71
N ALA A 96 12.98 -4.01 3.97
CA ALA A 96 14.04 -3.10 4.40
C ALA A 96 13.66 -2.32 5.68
N LEU A 97 12.41 -1.88 5.80
CA LEU A 97 11.91 -1.17 6.98
C LEU A 97 11.83 -2.08 8.21
N ILE A 98 11.34 -3.31 8.05
CA ILE A 98 11.31 -4.30 9.14
C ILE A 98 12.71 -4.58 9.64
N LYS A 99 13.67 -4.85 8.74
CA LYS A 99 15.06 -5.13 9.12
C LYS A 99 15.75 -3.96 9.85
N ARG A 100 15.32 -2.73 9.60
CA ARG A 100 15.87 -1.52 10.26
C ARG A 100 15.28 -1.26 11.64
N ASN A 101 14.15 -1.88 11.99
CA ASN A 101 13.49 -1.68 13.29
C ASN A 101 13.50 -3.00 14.08
N PRO A 102 14.37 -3.13 15.11
CA PRO A 102 14.48 -4.36 15.90
C PRO A 102 13.16 -4.85 16.50
N ALA A 103 12.28 -3.93 16.92
CA ALA A 103 10.98 -4.30 17.49
C ALA A 103 10.07 -4.96 16.45
N LEU A 104 10.04 -4.42 15.21
CA LEU A 104 9.27 -5.03 14.13
C LEU A 104 9.89 -6.36 13.68
N ALA A 105 11.22 -6.42 13.59
CA ALA A 105 11.95 -7.62 13.21
C ALA A 105 11.70 -8.78 14.18
N ALA A 106 11.61 -8.52 15.49
CA ALA A 106 11.31 -9.54 16.49
C ALA A 106 9.94 -10.21 16.28
N SER A 107 9.00 -9.49 15.69
CA SER A 107 7.63 -9.94 15.43
C SER A 107 7.38 -10.40 13.99
N ALA A 108 8.42 -10.47 13.14
CA ALA A 108 8.27 -10.72 11.71
C ALA A 108 9.22 -11.82 11.20
N LYS A 109 8.64 -12.84 10.55
CA LYS A 109 9.37 -13.84 9.78
C LYS A 109 9.37 -13.45 8.30
N ILE A 110 10.54 -13.05 7.80
CA ILE A 110 10.73 -12.61 6.42
C ILE A 110 11.08 -13.82 5.53
N LEU A 111 10.29 -14.05 4.49
CA LEU A 111 10.53 -15.04 3.43
C LEU A 111 10.81 -14.32 2.09
N ALA A 112 11.04 -15.09 1.03
CA ALA A 112 11.38 -14.53 -0.28
C ALA A 112 10.25 -13.66 -0.90
N THR A 113 9.00 -14.12 -0.76
CA THR A 113 7.81 -13.48 -1.34
C THR A 113 6.72 -13.21 -0.31
N GLU A 114 7.00 -13.46 0.97
CA GLU A 114 6.02 -13.35 2.05
C GLU A 114 6.68 -12.80 3.32
N VAL A 115 5.93 -12.04 4.12
CA VAL A 115 6.29 -11.71 5.50
C VAL A 115 5.15 -12.17 6.40
N ARG A 116 5.47 -13.00 7.40
CA ARG A 116 4.50 -13.47 8.41
C ARG A 116 4.75 -12.76 9.72
N LEU A 117 3.72 -12.15 10.27
CA LEU A 117 3.77 -11.48 11.56
C LEU A 117 3.28 -12.41 12.67
N SER A 118 3.75 -12.17 13.89
CA SER A 118 3.35 -12.95 15.08
C SER A 118 1.87 -12.76 15.46
N ASN A 119 1.20 -11.74 14.93
CA ASN A 119 -0.22 -11.44 15.15
C ASN A 119 -1.15 -12.10 14.10
N GLY A 120 -0.68 -13.13 13.41
CA GLY A 120 -1.44 -13.85 12.39
C GLY A 120 -1.47 -13.18 11.01
N THR A 121 -1.01 -11.94 10.89
CA THR A 121 -1.03 -11.20 9.62
C THR A 121 0.03 -11.70 8.64
N VAL A 122 -0.34 -11.72 7.35
CA VAL A 122 0.53 -12.14 6.25
C VAL A 122 0.59 -11.05 5.18
N ILE A 123 1.80 -10.72 4.73
CA ILE A 123 2.04 -9.83 3.60
C ILE A 123 2.64 -10.66 2.46
N SER A 124 1.94 -10.77 1.34
CA SER A 124 2.32 -11.60 0.19
C SER A 124 2.61 -10.76 -1.05
N ALA A 125 3.70 -11.04 -1.74
CA ALA A 125 4.03 -10.49 -3.04
C ALA A 125 3.63 -11.49 -4.14
N ILE A 126 2.63 -11.14 -4.96
CA ILE A 126 2.14 -11.99 -6.04
C ILE A 126 2.25 -11.30 -7.40
N ALA A 127 2.39 -12.10 -8.45
CA ALA A 127 2.19 -11.66 -9.83
C ALA A 127 0.71 -11.75 -10.18
N SER A 128 0.21 -10.79 -10.96
CA SER A 128 -1.18 -10.72 -11.44
C SER A 128 -1.56 -11.97 -12.24
N VAL A 129 -0.63 -12.53 -13.02
CA VAL A 129 -0.85 -13.78 -13.76
C VAL A 129 -0.91 -15.03 -12.87
N ALA A 130 -0.35 -14.96 -11.66
CA ALA A 130 -0.34 -16.04 -10.67
C ALA A 130 -1.40 -15.86 -9.58
N ALA A 131 -2.28 -14.85 -9.73
CA ALA A 131 -3.26 -14.49 -8.72
C ALA A 131 -4.41 -15.51 -8.65
N VAL A 132 -4.17 -16.64 -8.00
CA VAL A 132 -5.22 -17.35 -7.28
C VAL A 132 -5.29 -16.70 -5.90
N VAL A 133 -6.10 -15.65 -5.77
CA VAL A 133 -6.53 -15.19 -4.44
C VAL A 133 -7.36 -16.33 -3.87
N ARG A 134 -6.80 -17.07 -2.91
CA ARG A 134 -7.55 -18.15 -2.27
C ARG A 134 -8.68 -17.52 -1.46
N PRO A 135 -9.94 -17.96 -1.59
CA PRO A 135 -10.98 -17.52 -0.68
C PRO A 135 -10.57 -17.95 0.73
N VAL A 136 -10.44 -16.99 1.64
CA VAL A 136 -10.24 -17.26 3.06
C VAL A 136 -11.60 -17.66 3.63
N THR A 137 -11.84 -18.96 3.82
CA THR A 137 -13.00 -19.45 4.56
C THR A 137 -12.76 -19.15 6.05
N PHE A 138 -13.39 -18.10 6.57
CA PHE A 138 -13.47 -17.89 8.01
C PHE A 138 -14.48 -18.89 8.60
N GLU A 139 -13.99 -19.92 9.27
CA GLU A 139 -14.81 -20.63 10.26
C GLU A 139 -14.92 -19.73 11.50
N MET A 140 -16.07 -19.11 11.70
CA MET A 140 -16.42 -18.52 12.99
C MET A 140 -16.44 -19.63 14.03
N ARG A 141 -15.53 -19.57 15.01
CA ARG A 141 -15.64 -20.30 16.27
C ARG A 141 -16.15 -19.37 17.36
#